data_AF-A0A4U7F8D4-F1
#
_entry.id   AF-A0A4U7F8D4-F1
#
_cell.length_a   1.000
_cell.length_b   1.000
_cell.length_c   1.000
_cell.angle_alpha   90.00
_cell.angle_beta   90.00
_cell.angle_gamma   90.00
#
_symmetry.space_group_name_H-M   'P 1'
#
loop_
_entity.id
_entity.type
_entity.pdbx_description
1 polymer ?
#
loop_
_entity_poly.entity_id
_entity_poly.type
_entity_poly.pdbx_seq_one_letter_code
_entity_poly.pdbx_strand_id
1 'polypeptide(L)'
;MERRAFLSAGGVSVLAFAAGCSSIGGDGGPDGSVAVVEEYYRRASGSEDSEAFADDVAALAHGASPLSRLAEDVPMAFDSTVRQELADATVAAEDVSADRIRAISGFLAASLDEGEVESIAAENAVVSAVVADDGAEDGGFEVRWLVATDDGEWRLVWPDEPEESAAAALATQNFSSRSP
;
A
#
# COMPACT_ATOMS: atom_id res chain seq x y z
N MET A 1 -28.52 56.04 24.28
CA MET A 1 -28.72 55.26 25.52
C MET A 1 -29.45 53.99 25.17
N GLU A 2 -28.75 52.88 25.37
CA GLU A 2 -29.12 51.52 25.03
C GLU A 2 -30.38 51.03 25.75
N ARG A 3 -31.14 50.18 25.08
CA ARG A 3 -32.00 49.19 25.74
C ARG A 3 -32.13 47.93 24.89
N ARG A 4 -31.09 47.10 25.03
CA ARG A 4 -31.10 45.66 25.32
C ARG A 4 -32.05 44.78 24.49
N ALA A 5 -31.45 44.11 23.51
CA ALA A 5 -31.96 42.91 22.87
C ALA A 5 -31.83 41.71 23.81
N PHE A 6 -32.91 40.94 23.98
CA PHE A 6 -32.88 39.56 24.46
C PHE A 6 -34.11 38.83 23.93
N LEU A 7 -33.90 37.82 23.10
CA LEU A 7 -34.83 36.71 22.93
C LEU A 7 -34.02 35.48 22.52
N SER A 8 -33.70 34.68 23.53
CA SER A 8 -33.33 33.27 23.38
C SER A 8 -34.50 32.52 22.76
N ALA A 9 -34.23 31.79 21.69
CA ALA A 9 -35.02 30.64 21.29
C ALA A 9 -34.05 29.45 21.17
N GLY A 10 -34.09 28.55 22.15
CA GLY A 10 -33.44 27.26 22.08
C GLY A 10 -34.18 26.35 21.10
N GLY A 11 -33.44 25.57 20.34
CA GLY A 11 -33.94 24.54 19.46
C GLY A 11 -32.96 23.37 19.44
N VAL A 12 -33.46 22.21 19.84
CA VAL A 12 -32.73 20.96 20.07
C VAL A 12 -32.25 20.31 18.77
N SER A 13 -31.10 19.64 18.91
CA SER A 13 -30.45 18.61 18.11
C SER A 13 -31.23 17.96 16.96
N VAL A 14 -30.54 17.82 15.82
CA VAL A 14 -30.54 16.56 15.07
C VAL A 14 -29.08 16.25 14.69
N LEU A 15 -28.52 15.22 15.33
CA LEU A 15 -27.42 14.46 14.76
C LEU A 15 -27.94 13.87 13.45
N ALA A 16 -27.65 14.50 12.33
CA ALA A 16 -27.74 13.82 11.06
C ALA A 16 -26.59 12.82 11.03
N PHE A 17 -26.89 11.57 11.42
CA PHE A 17 -26.17 10.43 10.92
C PHE A 17 -26.29 10.48 9.39
N ALA A 18 -25.32 11.09 8.74
CA ALA A 18 -25.06 10.82 7.35
C ALA A 18 -24.51 9.39 7.29
N ALA A 19 -25.41 8.42 7.40
CA ALA A 19 -25.29 7.17 6.65
C ALA A 19 -25.54 7.54 5.17
N GLY A 20 -24.62 8.34 4.62
CA GLY A 20 -24.52 8.57 3.20
C GLY A 20 -23.74 7.39 2.66
N CYS A 21 -24.41 6.56 1.88
CA CYS A 21 -23.78 5.55 1.06
C CYS A 21 -22.56 6.18 0.36
N SER A 22 -21.35 5.73 0.67
CA SER A 22 -20.26 5.88 -0.29
C SER A 22 -20.64 4.99 -1.45
N SER A 23 -21.20 5.62 -2.49
CA SER A 23 -21.36 5.04 -3.81
C SER A 23 -20.09 4.30 -4.17
N ILE A 24 -20.26 3.06 -4.61
CA ILE A 24 -19.33 2.38 -5.48
C ILE A 24 -19.18 3.26 -6.74
N GLY A 25 -18.08 3.97 -6.81
CA GLY A 25 -17.78 4.96 -7.84
C GLY A 25 -16.38 5.43 -7.54
N GLY A 26 -15.43 5.01 -8.38
CA GLY A 26 -13.99 5.08 -8.15
C GLY A 26 -13.58 6.36 -7.42
N ASP A 27 -13.16 6.19 -6.17
CA ASP A 27 -12.49 7.25 -5.43
C ASP A 27 -11.04 7.27 -5.95
N GLY A 28 -10.84 7.97 -7.06
CA GLY A 28 -9.51 8.33 -7.59
C GLY A 28 -8.83 9.39 -6.71
N GLY A 29 -9.10 9.38 -5.41
CA GLY A 29 -8.44 10.19 -4.41
C GLY A 29 -7.31 9.40 -3.73
N PRO A 30 -6.45 10.08 -2.96
CA PRO A 30 -5.39 9.43 -2.17
C PRO A 30 -5.91 8.38 -1.18
N ASP A 31 -7.19 8.44 -0.81
CA ASP A 31 -7.82 7.43 0.04
C ASP A 31 -7.97 6.07 -0.68
N GLY A 32 -8.17 6.07 -2.01
CA GLY A 32 -8.27 4.86 -2.81
C GLY A 32 -6.94 4.10 -2.95
N SER A 33 -5.82 4.83 -2.99
CA SER A 33 -4.49 4.24 -3.08
C SER A 33 -4.09 3.55 -1.77
N VAL A 34 -4.46 4.12 -0.62
CA VAL A 34 -4.32 3.46 0.69
C VAL A 34 -5.24 2.24 0.80
N ALA A 35 -6.50 2.36 0.36
CA ALA A 35 -7.49 1.30 0.48
C ALA A 35 -7.08 -0.01 -0.23
N VAL A 36 -6.39 0.04 -1.37
CA VAL A 36 -5.91 -1.18 -2.04
C VAL A 36 -4.81 -1.90 -1.27
N VAL A 37 -3.94 -1.16 -0.57
CA VAL A 37 -2.91 -1.74 0.31
C VAL A 37 -3.54 -2.33 1.58
N GLU A 38 -4.55 -1.66 2.14
CA GLU A 38 -5.33 -2.21 3.25
C GLU A 38 -6.05 -3.50 2.86
N GLU A 39 -6.65 -3.54 1.67
CA GLU A 39 -7.31 -4.72 1.13
C GLU A 39 -6.33 -5.89 0.98
N TYR A 40 -5.12 -5.63 0.49
CA TYR A 40 -4.06 -6.63 0.36
C TYR A 40 -3.76 -7.33 1.68
N TYR A 41 -3.44 -6.58 2.74
CA TYR A 41 -3.13 -7.17 4.04
C TYR A 41 -4.36 -7.79 4.72
N ARG A 42 -5.56 -7.24 4.48
CA ARG A 42 -6.81 -7.84 4.97
C ARG A 42 -7.07 -9.20 4.34
N ARG A 43 -6.84 -9.37 3.04
CA ARG A 43 -6.95 -10.67 2.37
C ARG A 43 -5.84 -11.61 2.79
N ALA A 44 -4.61 -11.12 2.98
CA ALA A 44 -3.49 -11.93 3.44
C ALA A 44 -3.77 -12.56 4.81
N SER A 45 -4.16 -11.73 5.79
CA SER A 45 -4.52 -12.17 7.15
C SER A 45 -5.78 -13.02 7.23
N GLY A 46 -6.71 -12.84 6.27
CA GLY A 46 -7.91 -13.66 6.16
C GLY A 46 -7.72 -14.97 5.40
N SER A 47 -6.57 -15.17 4.77
CA SER A 47 -6.25 -16.36 3.98
C SER A 47 -5.77 -17.51 4.87
N GLU A 48 -6.09 -18.74 4.46
CA GLU A 48 -5.64 -19.93 5.18
C GLU A 48 -4.12 -20.10 5.09
N ASP A 49 -3.58 -19.92 3.88
CA ASP A 49 -2.17 -20.09 3.55
C ASP A 49 -1.81 -19.21 2.32
N SER A 50 -0.52 -19.17 1.97
CA SER A 50 0.00 -18.36 0.87
C SER A 50 -0.52 -18.75 -0.51
N GLU A 51 -0.84 -20.04 -0.74
CA GLU A 51 -1.49 -20.50 -1.97
C GLU A 51 -2.88 -19.88 -2.15
N ALA A 52 -3.70 -19.87 -1.09
CA ALA A 52 -5.02 -19.27 -1.13
C ALA A 52 -4.95 -17.74 -1.31
N PHE A 53 -3.96 -17.11 -0.69
CA PHE A 53 -3.74 -15.67 -0.85
C PHE A 53 -3.25 -15.30 -2.26
N ALA A 54 -2.41 -16.13 -2.88
CA ALA A 54 -1.89 -15.90 -4.23
C ALA A 54 -3.02 -15.77 -5.27
N ASP A 55 -4.11 -16.53 -5.14
CA ASP A 55 -5.30 -16.38 -5.99
C ASP A 55 -5.93 -14.97 -5.87
N ASP A 56 -5.92 -14.37 -4.67
CA ASP A 56 -6.44 -13.03 -4.43
C ASP A 56 -5.51 -11.92 -4.96
N VAL A 57 -4.20 -12.15 -4.99
CA VAL A 57 -3.20 -11.17 -5.47
C VAL A 57 -3.44 -10.82 -6.93
N ALA A 58 -3.76 -11.80 -7.78
CA ALA A 58 -4.06 -11.54 -9.19
C ALA A 58 -5.25 -10.58 -9.38
N ALA A 59 -6.22 -10.60 -8.46
CA ALA A 59 -7.36 -9.69 -8.49
C ALA A 59 -7.05 -8.27 -7.96
N LEU A 60 -5.92 -8.08 -7.27
CA LEU A 60 -5.48 -6.79 -6.72
C LEU A 60 -4.35 -6.13 -7.53
N ALA A 61 -3.61 -6.93 -8.30
CA ALA A 61 -2.48 -6.48 -9.08
C ALA A 61 -2.90 -5.63 -10.29
N HIS A 62 -2.06 -4.66 -10.62
CA HIS A 62 -2.15 -3.87 -11.84
C HIS A 62 -1.82 -4.77 -13.05
N GLY A 63 -2.40 -4.51 -14.23
CA GLY A 63 -2.18 -5.36 -15.42
C GLY A 63 -0.70 -5.50 -15.83
N ALA A 64 0.06 -4.42 -15.68
CA ALA A 64 1.52 -4.40 -15.88
C ALA A 64 2.36 -4.92 -14.69
N SER A 65 1.72 -5.30 -13.57
CA SER A 65 2.44 -5.76 -12.39
C SER A 65 2.97 -7.19 -12.59
N PRO A 66 4.23 -7.47 -12.21
CA PRO A 66 4.71 -8.84 -12.16
C PRO A 66 4.15 -9.66 -10.97
N LEU A 67 3.35 -9.06 -10.08
CA LEU A 67 2.78 -9.74 -8.91
C LEU A 67 1.87 -10.91 -9.28
N SER A 68 1.03 -10.77 -10.30
CA SER A 68 0.14 -11.87 -10.73
C SER A 68 0.96 -13.10 -11.14
N ARG A 69 2.05 -12.88 -11.88
CA ARG A 69 2.95 -13.95 -12.26
C ARG A 69 3.70 -14.52 -11.06
N LEU A 70 4.16 -13.67 -10.13
CA LEU A 70 4.81 -14.14 -8.90
C LEU A 70 3.87 -15.01 -8.06
N ALA A 71 2.59 -14.63 -7.97
CA ALA A 71 1.55 -15.39 -7.30
C ALA A 71 1.29 -16.75 -7.95
N GLU A 72 1.25 -16.81 -9.28
CA GLU A 72 1.11 -18.06 -10.03
C GLU A 72 2.35 -18.97 -9.92
N ASP A 73 3.54 -18.41 -10.11
CA ASP A 73 4.79 -19.18 -10.23
C ASP A 73 5.40 -19.54 -8.86
N VAL A 74 5.25 -18.67 -7.85
CA VAL A 74 5.89 -18.81 -6.52
C VAL A 74 4.96 -18.32 -5.38
N PRO A 75 3.85 -19.01 -5.08
CA PRO A 75 2.94 -18.64 -3.99
C PRO A 75 3.64 -18.50 -2.62
N MET A 76 4.67 -19.31 -2.35
CA MET A 76 5.41 -19.27 -1.07
C MET A 76 6.16 -17.94 -0.84
N ALA A 77 6.27 -17.07 -1.85
CA ALA A 77 6.78 -15.70 -1.66
C ALA A 77 5.92 -14.90 -0.66
N PHE A 78 4.65 -15.29 -0.46
CA PHE A 78 3.71 -14.62 0.43
C PHE A 78 3.57 -15.29 1.81
N ASP A 79 4.37 -16.31 2.13
CA ASP A 79 4.34 -17.04 3.42
C ASP A 79 4.50 -16.11 4.64
N SER A 80 5.30 -15.05 4.49
CA SER A 80 5.46 -14.04 5.53
C SER A 80 4.27 -13.09 5.56
N THR A 81 3.73 -12.70 4.40
CA THR A 81 2.62 -11.75 4.31
C THR A 81 1.35 -12.28 4.98
N VAL A 82 1.03 -13.57 4.86
CA VAL A 82 -0.15 -14.15 5.52
C VAL A 82 -0.05 -14.16 7.05
N ARG A 83 1.14 -13.93 7.61
CA ARG A 83 1.39 -13.80 9.06
C ARG A 83 1.50 -12.34 9.51
N GLN A 84 1.34 -11.39 8.59
CA GLN A 84 1.48 -9.97 8.87
C GLN A 84 0.12 -9.33 9.16
N GLU A 85 0.11 -8.42 10.12
CA GLU A 85 -1.03 -7.56 10.42
C GLU A 85 -0.68 -6.11 10.07
N LEU A 86 -1.55 -5.45 9.31
CA LEU A 86 -1.37 -4.03 8.99
C LEU A 86 -1.75 -3.17 10.21
N ALA A 87 -0.81 -2.34 10.66
CA ALA A 87 -1.02 -1.42 11.77
C ALA A 87 -1.43 -0.01 11.28
N ASP A 88 -0.83 0.48 10.20
CA ASP A 88 -1.10 1.81 9.62
C ASP A 88 -0.73 1.83 8.14
N ALA A 89 -1.42 2.67 7.34
CA ALA A 89 -1.07 2.91 5.95
C ALA A 89 -1.32 4.38 5.57
N THR A 90 -0.37 4.97 4.83
CA THR A 90 -0.42 6.39 4.47
C THR A 90 0.25 6.65 3.12
N VAL A 91 -0.22 7.66 2.39
CA VAL A 91 0.40 8.07 1.13
C VAL A 91 1.72 8.79 1.43
N ALA A 92 2.83 8.21 0.96
CA ALA A 92 4.17 8.77 1.11
C ALA A 92 4.57 9.66 -0.08
N ALA A 93 4.10 9.35 -1.28
CA ALA A 93 4.29 10.15 -2.48
C ALA A 93 3.17 9.93 -3.50
N GLU A 94 2.94 10.92 -4.35
CA GLU A 94 2.01 10.87 -5.48
C GLU A 94 2.78 11.26 -6.75
N ASP A 95 2.25 10.91 -7.93
CA ASP A 95 2.80 11.28 -9.23
C ASP A 95 4.29 10.91 -9.40
N VAL A 96 4.62 9.65 -9.11
CA VAL A 96 5.98 9.15 -9.23
C VAL A 96 6.37 9.05 -10.71
N SER A 97 7.54 9.61 -11.03
CA SER A 97 8.03 9.65 -12.41
C SER A 97 8.44 8.27 -12.93
N ALA A 98 8.37 8.09 -14.24
CA ALA A 98 8.83 6.89 -14.93
C ALA A 98 10.28 6.49 -14.59
N ASP A 99 11.18 7.47 -14.43
CA ASP A 99 12.56 7.23 -13.98
C ASP A 99 12.62 6.68 -12.56
N ARG A 100 11.79 7.23 -11.65
CA ARG A 100 11.73 6.74 -10.27
C ARG A 100 11.07 5.36 -10.19
N ILE A 101 10.04 5.08 -10.99
CA ILE A 101 9.42 3.74 -11.09
C ILE A 101 10.47 2.69 -11.48
N ARG A 102 11.32 2.99 -12.47
CA ARG A 102 12.42 2.09 -12.87
C ARG A 102 13.52 1.95 -11.81
N ALA A 103 13.65 2.91 -10.91
CA ALA A 103 14.65 2.88 -9.84
C ALA A 103 14.19 2.10 -8.59
N ILE A 104 12.89 1.80 -8.45
CA ILE A 104 12.33 1.03 -7.32
C ILE A 104 12.97 -0.35 -7.24
N SER A 105 13.03 -1.07 -8.35
CA SER A 105 13.63 -2.40 -8.40
C SER A 105 14.14 -2.71 -9.79
N GLY A 106 15.34 -3.28 -9.86
CA GLY A 106 15.89 -3.81 -11.10
C GLY A 106 15.05 -4.95 -11.69
N PHE A 107 14.32 -5.70 -10.84
CA PHE A 107 13.40 -6.75 -11.31
C PHE A 107 12.16 -6.14 -11.96
N LEU A 108 11.55 -5.14 -11.32
CA LEU A 108 10.41 -4.42 -11.88
C LEU A 108 10.79 -3.75 -13.21
N ALA A 109 11.92 -3.03 -13.23
CA ALA A 109 12.40 -2.37 -14.44
C ALA A 109 12.69 -3.34 -15.61
N ALA A 110 13.12 -4.56 -15.31
CA ALA A 110 13.36 -5.60 -16.31
C ALA A 110 12.06 -6.29 -16.78
N SER A 111 10.98 -6.18 -16.00
CA SER A 111 9.69 -6.81 -16.29
C SER A 111 8.75 -5.91 -17.09
N LEU A 112 9.01 -4.60 -17.10
CA LEU A 112 8.15 -3.60 -17.76
C LEU A 112 8.74 -3.14 -19.10
N ASP A 113 7.88 -3.03 -20.11
CA ASP A 113 8.15 -2.27 -21.33
C ASP A 113 7.81 -0.78 -21.20
N GLU A 114 8.12 0.01 -22.23
CA GLU A 114 7.91 1.47 -22.19
C GLU A 114 6.44 1.84 -22.03
N GLY A 115 5.51 1.13 -22.68
CA GLY A 115 4.08 1.41 -22.59
C GLY A 115 3.51 1.02 -21.22
N GLU A 116 4.00 -0.06 -20.64
CA GLU A 116 3.66 -0.48 -19.28
C GLU A 116 4.13 0.54 -18.23
N VAL A 117 5.36 1.07 -18.38
CA VAL A 117 5.85 2.15 -17.52
C VAL A 117 5.01 3.42 -17.69
N GLU A 118 4.65 3.79 -18.91
CA GLU A 118 3.78 4.95 -19.16
C GLU A 118 2.39 4.78 -18.53
N SER A 119 1.81 3.57 -18.59
CA SER A 119 0.54 3.25 -17.96
C SER A 119 0.59 3.45 -16.45
N ILE A 120 1.64 2.93 -15.80
CA ILE A 120 1.85 3.11 -14.35
C ILE A 120 2.11 4.59 -14.04
N ALA A 121 2.89 5.29 -14.86
CA ALA A 121 3.25 6.68 -14.64
C ALA A 121 2.07 7.66 -14.82
N ALA A 122 0.96 7.22 -15.43
CA ALA A 122 -0.19 8.09 -15.72
C ALA A 122 -0.89 8.59 -14.45
N GLU A 123 -1.11 7.70 -13.48
CA GLU A 123 -1.70 8.03 -12.18
C GLU A 123 -1.24 6.97 -11.16
N ASN A 124 -0.38 7.38 -10.22
CA ASN A 124 0.24 6.48 -9.25
C ASN A 124 0.56 7.17 -7.92
N ALA A 125 0.77 6.33 -6.91
CA ALA A 125 1.21 6.73 -5.58
C ALA A 125 2.17 5.70 -4.97
N VAL A 126 2.95 6.14 -3.99
CA VAL A 126 3.67 5.27 -3.07
C VAL A 126 2.98 5.34 -1.72
N VAL A 127 2.52 4.20 -1.24
CA VAL A 127 1.89 4.05 0.07
C VAL A 127 2.90 3.43 1.03
N SER A 128 3.16 4.09 2.15
CA SER A 128 3.88 3.49 3.27
C SER A 128 2.90 2.71 4.14
N ALA A 129 3.21 1.44 4.41
CA ALA A 129 2.44 0.54 5.24
C ALA A 129 3.31 0.07 6.41
N VAL A 130 2.84 0.25 7.64
CA VAL A 130 3.47 -0.30 8.84
C VAL A 130 2.82 -1.63 9.16
N VAL A 131 3.61 -2.70 9.13
CA VAL A 131 3.14 -4.07 9.36
C VAL A 131 3.79 -4.69 10.59
N ALA A 132 3.01 -5.38 11.40
CA ALA A 132 3.51 -6.23 12.48
C ALA A 132 3.63 -7.67 11.98
N ASP A 133 4.70 -8.36 12.38
CA ASP A 133 4.90 -9.79 12.15
C ASP A 133 4.96 -10.48 13.51
N ASP A 134 4.15 -11.51 13.72
CA ASP A 134 4.07 -12.28 14.98
C ASP A 134 5.43 -12.89 15.41
N GLY A 135 6.45 -12.90 14.55
CA GLY A 135 7.81 -13.35 14.84
C GLY A 135 8.86 -12.27 15.09
N ALA A 136 8.54 -10.97 14.95
CA ALA A 136 9.50 -9.89 15.11
C ALA A 136 9.59 -9.38 16.57
N GLU A 137 10.82 -9.31 17.13
CA GLU A 137 11.06 -8.86 18.51
C GLU A 137 10.83 -7.35 18.72
N ASP A 138 10.89 -6.56 17.66
CA ASP A 138 10.63 -5.12 17.63
C ASP A 138 9.35 -4.85 16.83
N GLY A 139 8.41 -4.14 17.45
CA GLY A 139 7.05 -3.91 16.94
C GLY A 139 7.03 -3.27 15.54
N GLY A 140 6.80 -4.11 14.54
CA GLY A 140 6.49 -3.77 13.16
C GLY A 140 7.60 -3.11 12.33
N PHE A 141 7.45 -3.16 11.01
CA PHE A 141 8.35 -2.57 10.03
C PHE A 141 7.58 -1.88 8.90
N GLU A 142 8.23 -0.93 8.23
CA GLU A 142 7.65 -0.21 7.08
C GLU A 142 7.88 -1.01 5.78
N VAL A 143 6.82 -1.14 4.99
CA VAL A 143 6.84 -1.61 3.60
C VAL A 143 6.24 -0.52 2.73
N ARG A 144 6.94 -0.15 1.65
CA ARG A 144 6.42 0.82 0.68
C ARG A 144 5.84 0.09 -0.51
N TRP A 145 4.69 0.55 -0.98
CA TRP A 145 3.98 -0.03 -2.11
C TRP A 145 3.82 1.01 -3.21
N LEU A 146 4.35 0.73 -4.39
CA LEU A 146 3.91 1.43 -5.60
C LEU A 146 2.53 0.89 -5.98
N VAL A 147 1.58 1.81 -6.12
CA VAL A 147 0.22 1.54 -6.60
C VAL A 147 -0.09 2.47 -7.75
N ALA A 148 -0.89 2.00 -8.71
CA ALA A 148 -1.28 2.78 -9.88
C ALA A 148 -2.71 2.42 -10.29
N THR A 149 -3.36 3.31 -11.03
CA THR A 149 -4.71 3.04 -11.53
C THR A 149 -4.68 2.18 -12.78
N ASP A 150 -5.54 1.17 -12.82
CA ASP A 150 -5.86 0.36 -14.01
C ASP A 150 -7.39 0.46 -14.22
N ASP A 151 -7.81 0.90 -15.40
CA ASP A 151 -9.24 1.16 -15.72
C ASP A 151 -9.98 2.04 -14.68
N GLY A 152 -9.25 2.96 -14.03
CA GLY A 152 -9.79 3.89 -13.03
C GLY A 152 -9.93 3.31 -11.61
N GLU A 153 -9.38 2.11 -11.37
CA GLU A 153 -9.31 1.48 -10.05
C GLU A 153 -7.86 1.41 -9.57
N TRP A 154 -7.60 1.70 -8.30
CA TRP A 154 -6.27 1.56 -7.71
C TRP A 154 -5.85 0.09 -7.59
N ARG A 155 -4.65 -0.23 -8.08
CA ARG A 155 -4.10 -1.58 -8.12
C ARG A 155 -2.65 -1.61 -7.61
N LEU A 156 -2.22 -2.76 -7.11
CA LEU A 156 -0.84 -2.98 -6.63
C LEU A 156 0.12 -3.15 -7.80
N VAL A 157 1.24 -2.44 -7.78
CA VAL A 157 2.29 -2.60 -8.79
C VAL A 157 3.45 -3.42 -8.23
N TRP A 158 4.14 -2.92 -7.20
CA TRP A 158 5.30 -3.60 -6.63
C TRP A 158 5.66 -3.04 -5.26
N PRO A 159 6.14 -3.87 -4.30
CA PRO A 159 6.72 -3.37 -3.08
C PRO A 159 8.11 -2.76 -3.35
N ASP A 160 8.32 -1.54 -2.86
CA ASP A 160 9.61 -0.85 -2.80
C ASP A 160 10.31 -1.22 -1.48
N GLU A 161 11.55 -1.69 -1.58
CA GLU A 161 12.35 -1.93 -0.37
C GLU A 161 12.73 -0.56 0.23
N PRO A 162 12.44 -0.30 1.51
CA PRO A 162 12.94 0.92 2.13
C PRO A 162 14.48 0.90 2.09
N GLU A 163 15.11 1.98 1.62
CA GLU A 163 16.58 2.10 1.51
C GLU A 163 17.31 1.79 2.84
N GLU A 164 16.60 1.81 3.98
CA GLU A 164 17.14 1.50 5.31
C GLU A 164 17.41 0.00 5.55
N SER A 165 16.69 -0.92 4.87
CA SER A 165 16.94 -2.36 4.96
C SER A 165 18.23 -2.77 4.24
N ALA A 166 18.60 -2.07 3.16
CA ALA A 166 19.91 -2.25 2.51
C ALA A 166 21.05 -1.78 3.42
N ALA A 167 20.86 -0.69 4.18
CA ALA A 167 21.85 -0.21 5.14
C ALA A 167 22.04 -1.15 6.33
N ALA A 168 20.96 -1.76 6.85
CA ALA A 168 21.03 -2.75 7.93
C ALA A 168 21.69 -4.07 7.47
N ALA A 169 21.39 -4.54 6.26
CA ALA A 169 22.04 -5.71 5.66
C ALA A 169 23.55 -5.48 5.43
N LEU A 170 23.95 -4.26 5.03
CA LEU A 170 25.36 -3.88 4.87
C LEU A 170 26.09 -3.69 6.22
N ALA A 171 25.40 -3.28 7.28
CA ALA A 171 25.99 -3.15 8.62
C ALA A 171 26.37 -4.50 9.24
N THR A 172 25.57 -5.55 9.00
CA THR A 172 25.88 -6.93 9.41
C THR A 172 27.10 -7.50 8.68
N GLN A 173 27.28 -7.16 7.40
CA GLN A 173 28.42 -7.66 6.61
C GLN A 173 29.75 -6.99 6.99
N ASN A 174 29.73 -5.76 7.51
CA ASN A 174 30.95 -5.04 7.86
C ASN A 174 31.52 -5.42 9.25
N PHE A 175 30.72 -6.03 10.12
CA PHE A 175 31.19 -6.51 11.43
C PHE A 175 31.92 -7.86 11.39
N SER A 176 31.80 -8.65 10.31
CA SER A 176 32.54 -9.92 10.15
C SER A 176 33.99 -9.78 9.67
N SER A 177 34.44 -8.60 9.24
CA SER A 177 35.83 -8.40 8.77
C SER A 177 36.78 -7.84 9.84
N ARG A 178 36.37 -7.74 11.10
CA ARG A 178 37.24 -7.21 12.16
C ARG A 178 37.27 -8.09 13.39
N SER A 179 38.12 -9.13 13.35
CA SER A 179 38.99 -9.54 14.46
C SER A 179 39.98 -10.61 14.00
N PRO A 180 41.15 -10.77 14.66
CA PRO A 180 41.82 -9.90 15.63
C PRO A 180 43.08 -9.19 15.09
#